data_AF-A0A7C6UH83-F1
#
_entry.id   AF-A0A7C6UH83-F1
#
_cell.length_a   1.000
_cell.length_b   1.000
_cell.length_c   1.000
_cell.angle_alpha   90.00
_cell.angle_beta   90.00
_cell.angle_gamma   90.00
#
_symmetry.space_group_name_H-M   'P 1'
#
loop_
_entity.id
_entity.type
_entity.pdbx_description
1 polymer ?
#
loop_
_entity_poly.entity_id
_entity_poly.type
_entity_poly.pdbx_seq_one_letter_code
_entity_poly.pdbx_strand_id
1 'polypeptide(L)' 'MSTKGQVVIPKDIRKKLGVAAGSKFSILTDGKRILLRPLRPAQLKEFQRLIKADNAALKKAKTGAKK' A
#
# COMPACT_ATOMS: atom_id res chain seq x y z
N MET A 1 -18.55 21.18 11.12
CA MET A 1 -18.40 19.82 10.57
C MET A 1 -19.66 19.51 9.77
N SER A 2 -19.58 18.89 8.59
CA SER A 2 -20.83 18.55 7.86
C SER A 2 -21.62 17.49 8.63
N THR A 3 -22.93 17.39 8.39
CA THR A 3 -23.81 16.39 9.03
C THR A 3 -23.33 14.95 8.80
N LYS A 4 -22.54 14.72 7.74
CA LYS A 4 -21.96 13.42 7.39
C LYS A 4 -20.52 13.23 7.91
N GLY A 5 -19.98 14.18 8.66
CA GLY A 5 -18.61 14.11 9.17
C GLY A 5 -17.52 14.19 8.11
N GLN A 6 -17.78 14.88 7.00
CA GLN A 6 -16.83 14.97 5.88
C GLN A 6 -15.65 15.89 6.22
N VAL A 7 -14.45 15.47 5.82
CA VAL A 7 -13.21 16.24 5.94
C VAL A 7 -12.67 16.51 4.54
N VAL A 8 -12.27 17.76 4.28
CA VAL A 8 -11.66 18.15 3.01
C VAL A 8 -10.16 17.91 3.08
N ILE A 9 -9.61 17.17 2.11
CA ILE A 9 -8.16 17.01 1.94
C ILE A 9 -7.66 18.09 0.95
N PRO A 10 -6.80 19.04 1.38
CA PRO A 10 -6.19 20.06 0.52
C PRO A 10 -5.48 19.50 -0.72
N LYS A 11 -5.45 20.29 -1.81
CA LYS A 11 -4.98 19.85 -3.15
C LYS A 11 -3.52 19.41 -3.15
N ASP A 12 -2.67 20.12 -2.43
CA ASP A 12 -1.25 19.85 -2.21
C ASP A 12 -1.03 18.50 -1.50
N ILE A 13 -1.81 18.21 -0.44
CA ILE A 13 -1.76 16.92 0.25
C ILE A 13 -2.22 15.79 -0.66
N ARG A 14 -3.31 15.99 -1.43
CA ARG A 14 -3.77 14.98 -2.40
C ARG A 14 -2.70 14.61 -3.43
N LYS A 15 -1.99 15.62 -3.96
CA LYS A 15 -0.89 15.42 -4.91
C LYS A 15 0.27 14.63 -4.28
N LYS A 16 0.67 15.00 -3.06
CA LYS A 16 1.75 14.30 -2.33
C LYS A 16 1.40 12.84 -2.02
N LEU A 17 0.14 12.55 -1.68
CA LEU A 17 -0.32 11.20 -1.38
C LEU A 17 -0.68 10.37 -2.63
N GLY A 18 -0.75 11.00 -3.82
CA GLY A 18 -1.15 10.34 -5.06
C GLY A 18 -2.59 9.82 -5.04
N VAL A 19 -3.49 10.48 -4.31
CA VAL A 19 -4.88 10.04 -4.13
C VAL A 19 -5.82 10.78 -5.08
N ALA A 20 -6.70 10.02 -5.74
CA ALA A 20 -7.73 10.51 -6.66
C ALA A 20 -9.14 10.13 -6.16
N ALA A 21 -10.18 10.65 -6.82
CA ALA A 21 -11.55 10.22 -6.56
C ALA A 21 -11.66 8.69 -6.67
N GLY A 22 -12.37 8.06 -5.71
CA GLY A 22 -12.48 6.60 -5.63
C GLY A 22 -11.31 5.88 -4.94
N SER A 23 -10.27 6.60 -4.50
CA SER A 23 -9.19 5.99 -3.72
C SER A 23 -9.72 5.46 -2.38
N LYS A 24 -9.35 4.23 -2.04
CA LYS A 24 -9.70 3.59 -0.76
C LYS A 24 -8.63 3.89 0.29
N PHE A 25 -9.06 4.01 1.55
CA PHE A 25 -8.19 4.27 2.69
C PHE A 25 -8.44 3.26 3.79
N SER A 26 -7.38 2.89 4.51
CA SER A 26 -7.48 2.27 5.82
C SER A 26 -7.55 3.39 6.88
N ILE A 27 -8.46 3.22 7.84
CA ILE A 27 -8.71 4.17 8.92
C ILE A 27 -8.38 3.46 10.23
N LEU A 28 -7.50 4.07 11.02
CA LEU A 28 -7.18 3.63 12.38
C LEU A 28 -7.40 4.79 13.34
N THR A 29 -7.85 4.50 14.55
CA THR A 29 -8.06 5.51 15.59
C THR A 29 -7.70 4.96 16.97
N ASP A 30 -7.13 5.82 17.81
CA ASP A 30 -6.91 5.58 19.24
C ASP A 30 -7.91 6.37 20.11
N GLY A 31 -8.95 6.94 19.50
CA GLY A 31 -9.94 7.81 20.15
C GLY A 31 -9.52 9.28 20.25
N LYS A 32 -8.24 9.62 20.02
CA LYS A 32 -7.73 11.00 20.02
C LYS A 32 -7.30 11.45 18.63
N ARG A 33 -6.79 10.51 17.82
CA ARG A 33 -6.20 10.77 16.50
C ARG A 33 -6.73 9.78 15.50
N ILE A 34 -6.98 10.26 14.29
CA ILE A 34 -7.36 9.42 13.15
C ILE A 34 -6.16 9.35 12.20
N LEU A 35 -5.70 8.13 11.93
CA LEU A 35 -4.71 7.85 10.92
C LEU A 35 -5.40 7.38 9.64
N LEU A 36 -5.24 8.15 8.56
CA LEU A 36 -5.72 7.83 7.23
C LEU A 36 -4.55 7.36 6.36
N ARG A 37 -4.62 6.12 5.88
CA ARG A 37 -3.58 5.53 5.02
C ARG A 37 -4.16 5.11 3.67
N PRO A 38 -3.69 5.68 2.53
CA PRO A 38 -4.13 5.24 1.21
C PRO A 38 -3.80 3.77 0.96
N LEU A 39 -4.77 3.00 0.46
CA LEU A 39 -4.55 1.63 0.01
C LEU A 39 -4.02 1.66 -1.41
N ARG A 40 -2.70 1.48 -1.58
CA ARG A 40 -2.04 1.54 -2.88
C ARG A 40 -2.02 0.15 -3.52
N PRO A 41 -2.57 -0.05 -4.73
CA PRO A 41 -2.48 -1.33 -5.45
C PRO A 41 -1.03 -1.73 -5.78
N ALA A 42 -0.11 -0.77 -5.81
CA ALA A 42 1.31 -0.99 -6.14
C ALA A 42 2.00 -2.00 -5.23
N GLN A 43 1.56 -2.12 -3.97
CA GLN A 43 2.15 -3.07 -3.01
C GLN A 43 2.02 -4.51 -3.49
N LEU A 44 0.95 -4.86 -4.22
CA LEU A 44 0.78 -6.20 -4.74
C LEU A 44 1.79 -6.53 -5.84
N LYS A 45 2.10 -5.57 -6.72
CA LYS A 45 3.09 -5.77 -7.81
C LYS A 45 4.51 -5.90 -7.26
N GLU A 46 4.89 -5.08 -6.28
CA GLU A 46 6.19 -5.20 -5.61
C GLU A 46 6.30 -6.51 -4.83
N PHE A 47 5.25 -6.87 -4.08
CA PHE A 47 5.22 -8.13 -3.35
C PHE A 47 5.32 -9.35 -4.27
N GLN A 48 4.62 -9.34 -5.40
CA GLN A 48 4.75 -10.39 -6.43
C GLN A 48 6.17 -10.47 -7.03
N ARG A 49 6.85 -9.33 -7.21
CA ARG A 49 8.25 -9.32 -7.67
C ARG A 49 9.18 -9.97 -6.64
N LEU A 50 9.00 -9.65 -5.36
CA LEU A 50 9.76 -10.27 -4.27
C LEU A 50 9.55 -11.79 -4.22
N ILE A 51 8.30 -12.26 -4.29
CA ILE A 51 7.99 -13.69 -4.34
C ILE A 51 8.64 -14.38 -5.55
N LYS A 52 8.62 -13.74 -6.73
CA LYS A 52 9.26 -14.31 -7.93
C LYS A 52 10.78 -14.40 -7.79
N ALA A 53 11.42 -13.39 -7.21
CA ALA A 53 12.85 -13.37 -6.96
C ALA A 53 13.27 -14.47 -5.98
N ASP A 54 12.52 -14.65 -4.90
CA ASP A 54 12.74 -15.70 -3.90
C ASP A 54 12.65 -17.11 -4.51
N ASN A 55 11.57 -17.38 -5.26
CA ASN A 55 11.40 -18.66 -5.97
C ASN A 55 12.52 -18.93 -6.99
N ALA A 56 13.01 -17.90 -7.69
CA ALA A 56 14.12 -18.04 -8.63
C ALA A 56 15.44 -18.36 -7.91
N ALA A 57 15.70 -17.76 -6.74
CA ALA A 57 16.86 -18.06 -5.92
C ALA A 57 16.82 -19.51 -5.40
N LEU A 58 15.67 -19.98 -4.92
CA LEU A 58 15.47 -21.36 -4.48
C LEU A 58 15.70 -22.38 -5.61
N LYS A 59 15.25 -22.08 -6.83
CA LYS A 59 15.53 -22.94 -7.99
C LYS A 59 17.03 -23.03 -8.28
N LYS A 60 17.75 -21.91 -8.30
CA LYS A 60 19.21 -21.89 -8.52
C LYS A 60 19.97 -22.66 -7.44
N ALA A 61 19.59 -22.51 -6.17
CA ALA A 61 20.19 -23.25 -5.06
C ALA A 61 19.98 -24.78 -5.19
N LYS A 62 18.78 -25.21 -5.61
CA LYS A 62 18.49 -26.64 -5.86
C LYS A 62 19.25 -27.22 -7.05
N THR A 63 19.56 -26.41 -8.07
CA THR A 63 20.35 -26.87 -9.24
C THR A 63 21.85 -26.89 -8.93
N GLY A 64 22.34 -25.98 -8.09
CA GLY A 64 23.74 -25.94 -7.63
C GLY A 64 24.11 -27.06 -6.66
N ALA A 65 23.16 -27.55 -5.86
CA ALA A 65 23.37 -28.67 -4.93
C ALA A 65 23.32 -30.07 -5.59
N LYS A 66 23.09 -30.14 -6.91
CA LYS A 66 22.95 -31.40 -7.67
C LYS A 66 24.14 -31.70 -8.59
N LYS A 67 25.25 -31.00 -8.40
CA LYS A 67 26.51 -31.12 -9.15
C LYS A 67 27.64 -31.40 -8.17
#